data_AF-A0A819AAZ4-F1
#
_entry.id   AF-A0A819AAZ4-F1
#
_cell.length_a   1.000
_cell.length_b   1.000
_cell.length_c   1.000
_cell.angle_alpha   90.00
_cell.angle_beta   90.00
_cell.angle_gamma   90.00
#
_symmetry.space_group_name_H-M   'P 1'
#
loop_
_entity.id
_entity.type
_entity.pdbx_description
1 polymer ?
#
loop_
_entity_poly.entity_id
_entity_poly.type
_entity_poly.pdbx_seq_one_letter_code
_entity_poly.pdbx_strand_id
1 'polypeptide(L)'
;MQLNLRSTSKFLTKGTWTSIINPMTYSQSAIEKLLNEGGYVMISAGRNNKMPSDRNLSDDTIQERTINLTIDLTNLYAYSSMMGVYNGDNETSFFVILHNISPNVERTVFIQLGHKYNQESIIYVKRTTPTIQQFIYTTGEFSGKYVEGQGYEVLTTNVTDDYSELKLCPDSIFKFTLNFDFGTVIIGKTRIKTRQLIDHHTNYVLTNQQKRNS
;
A
#
# COMPACT_ATOMS: atom_id res chain seq x y z
N MET A 1 -45.78 -1.57 -19.83
CA MET A 1 -44.72 -2.58 -19.71
C MET A 1 -43.72 -2.08 -18.67
N GLN A 2 -43.93 -2.45 -17.40
CA GLN A 2 -43.05 -2.14 -16.27
C GLN A 2 -42.61 -3.48 -15.69
N LEU A 3 -41.30 -3.74 -15.70
CA LEU A 3 -40.72 -4.91 -15.06
C LEU A 3 -40.33 -4.55 -13.63
N ASN A 4 -41.07 -5.16 -12.71
CA ASN A 4 -40.94 -5.09 -11.28
C ASN A 4 -39.77 -6.01 -10.86
N LEU A 5 -38.67 -5.45 -10.37
CA LEU A 5 -37.58 -6.24 -9.77
C LEU A 5 -37.80 -6.35 -8.26
N ARG A 6 -38.60 -7.35 -7.86
CA ARG A 6 -38.63 -7.84 -6.48
C ARG A 6 -37.69 -9.05 -6.32
N SER A 7 -36.92 -8.97 -5.25
CA SER A 7 -36.41 -10.05 -4.40
C SER A 7 -35.40 -11.05 -4.99
N THR A 8 -34.13 -10.84 -4.64
CA THR A 8 -33.22 -11.92 -4.22
C THR A 8 -32.32 -11.40 -3.09
N SER A 9 -32.90 -11.16 -1.91
CA SER A 9 -32.14 -10.97 -0.67
C SER A 9 -32.01 -12.31 0.05
N LYS A 10 -31.12 -13.18 -0.40
CA LYS A 10 -30.63 -14.32 0.38
C LYS A 10 -29.14 -14.45 0.15
N PHE A 11 -28.39 -14.55 1.25
CA PHE A 11 -26.94 -14.67 1.38
C PHE A 11 -26.11 -13.38 1.39
N LEU A 12 -26.28 -12.56 2.43
CA LEU A 12 -25.18 -11.76 2.99
C LEU A 12 -25.30 -11.73 4.52
N THR A 13 -24.98 -12.85 5.18
CA THR A 13 -24.50 -12.79 6.56
C THR A 13 -23.02 -12.44 6.51
N LYS A 14 -22.70 -11.15 6.44
CA LYS A 14 -21.34 -10.63 6.66
C LYS A 14 -21.39 -9.72 7.87
N GLY A 15 -20.75 -10.15 8.96
CA GLY A 15 -20.57 -9.34 10.15
C GLY A 15 -19.92 -8.00 9.77
N THR A 16 -20.69 -6.93 9.89
CA THR A 16 -20.21 -5.57 9.86
C THR A 16 -19.45 -5.33 11.16
N TRP A 17 -18.13 -5.50 11.12
CA TRP A 17 -17.26 -4.94 12.15
C TRP A 17 -17.13 -3.44 11.89
N THR A 18 -18.14 -2.68 12.30
CA THR A 18 -18.02 -1.22 12.39
C THR A 18 -17.28 -0.90 13.68
N SER A 19 -15.94 -0.94 13.64
CA SER A 19 -15.11 -0.39 14.72
C SER A 19 -15.05 1.12 14.55
N ILE A 20 -15.79 1.81 15.39
CA ILE A 20 -15.77 3.27 15.55
C ILE A 20 -14.38 3.63 16.10
N ILE A 21 -13.49 4.17 15.25
CA ILE A 21 -12.13 4.67 15.54
C ILE A 21 -11.17 3.57 16.05
N ASN A 22 -10.18 3.11 15.26
CA ASN A 22 -9.10 2.29 15.85
C ASN A 22 -7.80 2.26 15.03
N PRO A 23 -6.91 3.25 15.19
CA PRO A 23 -5.49 2.99 14.98
C PRO A 23 -5.06 1.87 15.96
N MET A 24 -4.69 0.71 15.44
CA MET A 24 -4.29 -0.43 16.25
C MET A 24 -2.78 -0.46 16.47
N THR A 25 -2.35 -0.84 17.67
CA THR A 25 -1.00 -1.35 17.89
C THR A 25 -1.03 -2.87 17.86
N TYR A 26 0.03 -3.48 17.31
CA TYR A 26 0.07 -4.92 17.13
C TYR A 26 1.13 -5.55 18.02
N SER A 27 0.92 -6.78 18.50
CA SER A 27 2.07 -7.56 18.94
C SER A 27 2.94 -7.93 17.73
N GLN A 28 4.22 -8.20 17.96
CA GLN A 28 5.10 -8.70 16.90
C GLN A 28 4.54 -9.98 16.26
N SER A 29 4.06 -10.92 17.07
CA SER A 29 3.45 -12.16 16.60
C SER A 29 2.19 -11.95 15.75
N ALA A 30 1.38 -10.94 16.07
CA ALA A 30 0.19 -10.60 15.28
C ALA A 30 0.59 -10.05 13.90
N ILE A 31 1.62 -9.21 13.83
CA ILE A 31 2.17 -8.72 12.56
C ILE A 31 2.75 -9.85 11.74
N GLU A 32 3.61 -10.68 12.32
CA GLU A 32 4.19 -11.83 11.62
C GLU A 32 3.09 -12.74 11.04
N LYS A 33 2.03 -12.98 11.81
CA LYS A 33 0.88 -13.75 11.32
C LYS A 33 0.14 -13.04 10.17
N LEU A 34 -0.15 -11.75 10.29
CA LEU A 34 -0.81 -10.96 9.23
C LEU A 34 0.00 -10.96 7.94
N LEU A 35 1.31 -10.84 8.06
CA LEU A 35 2.23 -10.79 6.93
C LEU A 35 2.44 -12.17 6.27
N ASN A 36 2.37 -13.27 7.03
CA ASN A 36 2.57 -14.63 6.53
C ASN A 36 1.28 -15.30 6.03
N GLU A 37 0.14 -15.04 6.68
CA GLU A 37 -1.12 -15.75 6.44
C GLU A 37 -2.27 -14.85 5.97
N GLY A 38 -2.14 -13.54 6.17
CA GLY A 38 -3.21 -12.58 5.93
C GLY A 38 -3.03 -11.76 4.66
N GLY A 39 -3.35 -10.48 4.77
CA GLY A 39 -3.06 -9.51 3.74
C GLY A 39 -3.09 -8.11 4.29
N TYR A 40 -2.35 -7.24 3.63
CA TYR A 40 -2.22 -5.86 4.02
C TYR A 40 -2.17 -4.95 2.81
N VAL A 41 -2.51 -3.69 3.05
CA VAL A 41 -2.24 -2.59 2.14
C VAL A 41 -1.41 -1.54 2.84
N MET A 42 -0.47 -0.95 2.11
CA MET A 42 0.16 0.31 2.49
C MET A 42 -0.36 1.40 1.56
N ILE A 43 -0.95 2.42 2.16
CA ILE A 43 -1.55 3.58 1.48
C ILE A 43 -1.21 4.83 2.27
N SER A 44 -1.04 5.96 1.61
CA SER A 44 -0.70 7.24 2.21
C SER A 44 -1.53 8.36 1.59
N ALA A 45 -1.48 9.51 2.23
CA ALA A 45 -2.04 10.77 1.74
C ALA A 45 -0.97 11.87 1.67
N GLY A 46 0.30 11.46 1.57
CA GLY A 46 1.44 12.38 1.51
C GLY A 46 1.51 13.15 0.19
N ARG A 47 2.56 13.96 0.05
CA ARG A 47 2.84 14.69 -1.19
C ARG A 47 3.27 13.71 -2.28
N ASN A 48 2.61 13.77 -3.42
CA ASN A 48 3.10 13.11 -4.62
C ASN A 48 4.09 14.01 -5.37
N ASN A 49 5.38 13.84 -5.09
CA ASN A 49 6.45 14.64 -5.68
C ASN A 49 6.59 14.49 -7.20
N LYS A 50 5.96 13.48 -7.82
CA LYS A 50 5.90 13.30 -9.27
C LYS A 50 4.84 14.15 -9.96
N MET A 51 3.87 14.67 -9.20
CA MET A 51 2.78 15.49 -9.71
C MET A 51 3.03 16.97 -9.35
N PRO A 52 3.24 17.87 -10.33
CA PRO A 52 3.57 19.27 -10.06
C PRO A 52 2.55 19.99 -9.17
N SER A 53 1.27 19.65 -9.33
CA SER A 53 0.18 20.19 -8.51
C SER A 53 0.22 19.76 -7.04
N ASP A 54 0.85 18.62 -6.76
CA ASP A 54 0.93 18.02 -5.42
C ASP A 54 2.22 18.40 -4.68
N ARG A 55 3.30 18.64 -5.44
CA ARG A 55 4.61 18.99 -4.90
C ARG A 55 4.58 20.23 -3.99
N ASN A 56 3.70 21.18 -4.28
CA ASN A 56 3.63 22.47 -3.60
C ASN A 56 2.42 22.60 -2.65
N LEU A 57 1.77 21.49 -2.28
CA LEU A 57 0.68 21.54 -1.31
C LEU A 57 1.18 22.02 0.04
N SER A 58 0.38 22.83 0.72
CA SER A 58 0.64 23.23 2.10
C SER A 58 0.51 22.04 3.05
N ASP A 59 1.16 22.14 4.21
CA ASP A 59 1.03 21.09 5.25
C ASP A 59 -0.42 20.95 5.74
N ASP A 60 -1.17 22.06 5.83
CA ASP A 60 -2.60 22.04 6.18
C ASP A 60 -3.43 21.20 5.20
N THR A 61 -3.17 21.33 3.89
CA THR A 61 -3.86 20.52 2.88
C THR A 61 -3.49 19.04 2.98
N ILE A 62 -2.22 18.73 3.27
CA ILE A 62 -1.78 17.34 3.48
C ILE A 62 -2.40 16.76 4.76
N GLN A 63 -2.52 17.54 5.82
CA GLN A 63 -3.17 17.14 7.05
C GLN A 63 -4.66 16.86 6.82
N GLU A 64 -5.37 17.74 6.13
CA GLU A 64 -6.78 17.53 5.77
C GLU A 64 -6.94 16.27 4.91
N ARG A 65 -6.06 16.07 3.92
CA ARG A 65 -6.05 14.86 3.08
C ARG A 65 -5.84 13.59 3.91
N THR A 66 -4.93 13.65 4.87
CA THR A 66 -4.63 12.54 5.79
C THR A 66 -5.83 12.24 6.68
N ILE A 67 -6.52 13.26 7.20
CA ILE A 67 -7.77 13.10 7.98
C ILE A 67 -8.88 12.47 7.10
N ASN A 68 -9.03 12.92 5.86
CA ASN A 68 -10.02 12.35 4.96
C ASN A 68 -9.73 10.87 4.65
N LEU A 69 -8.45 10.51 4.45
CA LEU A 69 -8.05 9.12 4.25
C LEU A 69 -8.34 8.28 5.50
N THR A 70 -8.06 8.77 6.72
CA THR A 70 -8.38 7.99 7.94
C THR A 70 -9.88 7.77 8.11
N ILE A 71 -10.72 8.75 7.73
CA ILE A 71 -12.18 8.60 7.73
C ILE A 71 -12.60 7.52 6.73
N ASP A 72 -12.10 7.56 5.50
CA ASP A 72 -12.39 6.53 4.49
C ASP A 72 -11.94 5.14 4.95
N LEU A 73 -10.74 5.05 5.54
CA LEU A 73 -10.20 3.78 6.05
C LEU A 73 -11.04 3.25 7.22
N THR A 74 -11.39 4.09 8.21
CA THR A 74 -12.18 3.68 9.39
C THR A 74 -13.54 3.09 8.99
N ASN A 75 -14.15 3.61 7.92
CA ASN A 75 -15.42 3.11 7.42
C ASN A 75 -15.34 1.74 6.76
N LEU A 76 -14.13 1.28 6.41
CA LEU A 76 -13.93 0.12 5.54
C LEU A 76 -13.06 -0.97 6.19
N TYR A 77 -12.02 -0.59 6.94
CA TYR A 77 -10.96 -1.48 7.40
C TYR A 77 -10.36 -1.04 8.74
N ALA A 78 -9.73 -1.99 9.42
CA ALA A 78 -8.88 -1.70 10.56
C ALA A 78 -7.46 -1.38 10.06
N TYR A 79 -6.80 -0.39 10.68
CA TYR A 79 -5.49 0.08 10.22
C TYR A 79 -4.61 0.55 11.39
N SER A 80 -3.34 0.80 11.08
CA SER A 80 -2.39 1.45 11.97
C SER A 80 -1.57 2.48 11.21
N SER A 81 -1.17 3.55 11.89
CA SER A 81 -0.25 4.53 11.31
C SER A 81 1.15 3.93 11.21
N MET A 82 1.85 4.32 10.16
CA MET A 82 3.18 3.83 9.83
C MET A 82 4.01 5.02 9.32
N MET A 83 5.30 5.03 9.65
CA MET A 83 6.24 5.99 9.07
C MET A 83 7.01 5.31 7.95
N GLY A 84 7.00 5.88 6.76
CA GLY A 84 7.94 5.55 5.69
C GLY A 84 9.10 6.53 5.70
N VAL A 85 10.31 6.03 5.47
CA VAL A 85 11.49 6.85 5.21
C VAL A 85 12.05 6.39 3.88
N TYR A 86 11.92 7.26 2.88
CA TYR A 86 12.30 6.97 1.50
C TYR A 86 13.04 8.17 0.93
N ASN A 87 14.29 7.96 0.51
CA ASN A 87 15.18 9.00 0.01
C ASN A 87 15.43 10.14 1.01
N GLY A 88 15.38 9.82 2.31
CA GLY A 88 15.48 10.80 3.39
C GLY A 88 14.20 11.62 3.65
N ASP A 89 13.13 11.41 2.88
CA ASP A 89 11.82 12.01 3.13
C ASP A 89 10.97 11.12 4.05
N ASN A 90 10.34 11.75 5.03
CA ASN A 90 9.40 11.10 5.93
C ASN A 90 7.99 11.15 5.34
N GLU A 91 7.32 10.01 5.32
CA GLU A 91 5.96 9.87 4.82
C GLU A 91 5.07 9.20 5.87
N THR A 92 3.99 9.88 6.27
CA THR A 92 2.94 9.23 7.06
C THR A 92 2.10 8.35 6.14
N SER A 93 2.14 7.05 6.41
CA SER A 93 1.41 6.02 5.70
C SER A 93 0.52 5.23 6.66
N PHE A 94 -0.35 4.40 6.11
CA PHE A 94 -1.25 3.54 6.85
C PHE A 94 -1.05 2.08 6.45
N PHE A 95 -0.83 1.24 7.45
CA PHE A 95 -0.84 -0.21 7.32
C PHE A 95 -2.27 -0.71 7.57
N VAL A 96 -2.93 -1.15 6.51
CA VAL A 96 -4.35 -1.54 6.52
C VAL A 96 -4.46 -3.05 6.47
N ILE A 97 -5.23 -3.64 7.39
CA ILE A 97 -5.48 -5.08 7.39
C ILE A 97 -6.60 -5.41 6.40
N LEU A 98 -6.30 -6.34 5.50
CA LEU A 98 -7.29 -6.86 4.57
C LEU A 98 -8.06 -8.01 5.21
N HIS A 99 -9.38 -7.87 5.31
CA HIS A 99 -10.29 -8.92 5.78
C HIS A 99 -10.55 -9.99 4.70
N ASN A 100 -11.25 -11.08 4.99
CA ASN A 100 -11.48 -12.19 4.03
C ASN A 100 -12.51 -11.87 2.91
N ILE A 101 -12.41 -10.71 2.27
CA ILE A 101 -13.16 -10.38 1.05
C ILE A 101 -12.34 -10.79 -0.19
N SER A 102 -13.04 -10.97 -1.32
CA SER A 102 -12.43 -11.27 -2.62
C SER A 102 -11.29 -10.28 -2.93
N PRO A 103 -10.08 -10.77 -3.28
CA PRO A 103 -8.93 -9.89 -3.53
C PRO A 103 -9.19 -8.84 -4.61
N ASN A 104 -9.95 -9.19 -5.64
CA ASN A 104 -10.29 -8.27 -6.73
C ASN A 104 -11.11 -7.07 -6.24
N VAL A 105 -12.02 -7.29 -5.29
CA VAL A 105 -12.87 -6.23 -4.72
C VAL A 105 -12.01 -5.31 -3.86
N GLU A 106 -11.24 -5.86 -2.92
CA GLU A 106 -10.37 -5.07 -2.04
C GLU A 106 -9.34 -4.27 -2.84
N ARG A 107 -8.65 -4.93 -3.79
CA ARG A 107 -7.67 -4.30 -4.66
C ARG A 107 -8.27 -3.11 -5.43
N THR A 108 -9.50 -3.25 -5.94
CA THR A 108 -10.19 -2.16 -6.65
C THR A 108 -10.47 -0.98 -5.72
N VAL A 109 -10.94 -1.24 -4.49
CA VAL A 109 -11.19 -0.19 -3.49
C VAL A 109 -9.92 0.59 -3.18
N PHE A 110 -8.80 -0.09 -2.92
CA PHE A 110 -7.55 0.62 -2.59
C PHE A 110 -6.94 1.36 -3.78
N ILE A 111 -7.07 0.83 -5.00
CA ILE A 111 -6.69 1.58 -6.21
C ILE A 111 -7.49 2.89 -6.29
N GLN A 112 -8.82 2.84 -6.06
CA GLN A 112 -9.68 4.02 -6.05
C GLN A 112 -9.29 5.02 -4.96
N LEU A 113 -8.92 4.55 -3.77
CA LEU A 113 -8.41 5.43 -2.70
C LEU A 113 -7.07 6.08 -3.10
N GLY A 114 -6.14 5.32 -3.67
CA GLY A 114 -4.86 5.87 -4.15
C GLY A 114 -5.06 6.95 -5.22
N HIS A 115 -6.02 6.75 -6.15
CA HIS A 115 -6.43 7.81 -7.09
C HIS A 115 -7.05 9.02 -6.39
N LYS A 116 -8.00 8.80 -5.47
CA LYS A 116 -8.71 9.85 -4.73
C LYS A 116 -7.74 10.78 -3.99
N TYR A 117 -6.67 10.23 -3.43
CA TYR A 117 -5.68 10.96 -2.64
C TYR A 117 -4.41 11.32 -3.41
N ASN A 118 -4.43 11.16 -4.74
CA ASN A 118 -3.33 11.44 -5.65
C ASN A 118 -2.00 10.75 -5.27
N GLN A 119 -2.07 9.57 -4.65
CA GLN A 119 -0.87 8.82 -4.26
C GLN A 119 -0.18 8.27 -5.51
N GLU A 120 1.15 8.26 -5.54
CA GLU A 120 1.92 7.67 -6.65
C GLU A 120 1.57 6.18 -6.83
N SER A 121 1.53 5.46 -5.72
CA SER A 121 1.34 4.01 -5.71
C SER A 121 0.83 3.49 -4.38
N ILE A 122 0.20 2.32 -4.40
CA ILE A 122 -0.13 1.54 -3.19
C ILE A 122 0.63 0.22 -3.18
N ILE A 123 0.84 -0.33 -1.99
CA ILE A 123 1.30 -1.73 -1.83
C ILE A 123 0.10 -2.58 -1.50
N TYR A 124 -0.14 -3.64 -2.27
CA TYR A 124 -1.23 -4.60 -2.04
C TYR A 124 -0.65 -6.01 -1.94
N VAL A 125 -0.75 -6.60 -0.74
CA VAL A 125 -0.30 -7.97 -0.48
C VAL A 125 -1.45 -8.79 0.09
N LYS A 126 -1.73 -9.93 -0.53
CA LYS A 126 -2.75 -10.88 -0.08
C LYS A 126 -2.25 -12.30 -0.23
N ARG A 127 -2.24 -13.06 0.87
CA ARG A 127 -1.93 -14.49 0.89
C ARG A 127 -3.16 -15.27 0.43
N THR A 128 -3.26 -15.45 -0.89
CA THR A 128 -4.26 -16.29 -1.55
C THR A 128 -3.59 -17.35 -2.43
N THR A 129 -4.35 -18.15 -3.17
CA THR A 129 -3.82 -19.04 -4.19
C THR A 129 -4.29 -18.56 -5.57
N PRO A 130 -3.41 -17.96 -6.40
CA PRO A 130 -2.02 -17.60 -6.12
C PRO A 130 -1.89 -16.41 -5.15
N THR A 131 -0.71 -16.28 -4.53
CA THR A 131 -0.37 -15.12 -3.68
C THR A 131 -0.30 -13.87 -4.55
N ILE A 132 -0.85 -12.77 -4.06
CA ILE A 132 -0.79 -11.46 -4.73
C ILE A 132 0.15 -10.58 -3.94
N GLN A 133 1.21 -10.08 -4.57
CA GLN A 133 2.18 -9.15 -3.99
C GLN A 133 2.51 -8.09 -5.03
N GLN A 134 1.86 -6.94 -4.93
CA GLN A 134 1.90 -5.91 -5.98
C GLN A 134 2.21 -4.54 -5.41
N PHE A 135 3.12 -3.84 -6.07
CA PHE A 135 3.25 -2.38 -6.00
C PHE A 135 2.47 -1.82 -7.18
N ILE A 136 1.37 -1.12 -6.93
CA ILE A 136 0.41 -0.69 -7.94
C ILE A 136 0.50 0.82 -8.08
N TYR A 137 0.84 1.29 -9.28
CA TYR A 137 0.86 2.71 -9.58
C TYR A 137 -0.58 3.22 -9.74
N THR A 138 -0.94 4.22 -8.93
CA THR A 138 -2.27 4.83 -8.95
C THR A 138 -2.24 6.15 -9.72
N THR A 139 -1.13 6.86 -9.78
CA THR A 139 -1.03 8.12 -10.54
C THR A 139 0.25 8.21 -11.36
N GLY A 140 0.41 9.30 -12.13
CA GLY A 140 1.54 9.49 -13.03
C GLY A 140 1.51 8.62 -14.29
N GLU A 141 2.65 8.55 -14.98
CA GLU A 141 2.82 7.87 -16.27
C GLU A 141 2.55 6.35 -16.21
N PHE A 142 2.76 5.75 -15.05
CA PHE A 142 2.56 4.31 -14.84
C PHE A 142 1.19 3.97 -14.25
N SER A 143 0.28 4.94 -14.08
CA SER A 143 -1.06 4.71 -13.52
C SER A 143 -1.79 3.51 -14.15
N GLY A 144 -2.35 2.64 -13.31
CA GLY A 144 -3.02 1.40 -13.73
C GLY A 144 -2.10 0.20 -13.99
N LYS A 145 -0.78 0.41 -13.94
CA LYS A 145 0.24 -0.64 -14.05
C LYS A 145 0.70 -1.08 -12.66
N TYR A 146 1.39 -2.21 -12.58
CA TYR A 146 1.95 -2.70 -11.33
C TYR A 146 3.25 -3.48 -11.54
N VAL A 147 4.04 -3.62 -10.49
CA VAL A 147 5.16 -4.54 -10.43
C VAL A 147 4.88 -5.62 -9.39
N GLU A 148 5.41 -6.83 -9.62
CA GLU A 148 5.30 -7.96 -8.70
C GLU A 148 6.56 -8.08 -7.83
N GLY A 149 6.44 -8.76 -6.70
CA GLY A 149 7.54 -8.88 -5.75
C GLY A 149 7.33 -9.94 -4.68
N GLN A 150 8.16 -9.86 -3.64
CA GLN A 150 8.04 -10.63 -2.40
C GLN A 150 7.32 -9.86 -1.28
N GLY A 151 6.87 -8.63 -1.56
CA GLY A 151 6.15 -7.81 -0.59
C GLY A 151 7.11 -7.08 0.33
N TYR A 152 7.38 -7.67 1.50
CA TYR A 152 8.23 -7.05 2.53
C TYR A 152 9.43 -7.95 2.89
N GLU A 153 10.46 -7.32 3.43
CA GLU A 153 11.61 -7.99 4.05
C GLU A 153 11.90 -7.35 5.41
N VAL A 154 11.97 -8.17 6.46
CA VAL A 154 12.26 -7.68 7.82
C VAL A 154 13.71 -7.22 7.89
N LEU A 155 13.92 -6.01 8.40
CA LEU A 155 15.25 -5.46 8.56
C LEU A 155 15.85 -5.95 9.87
N THR A 156 17.01 -6.61 9.77
CA THR A 156 17.76 -7.12 10.92
C THR A 156 18.92 -6.20 11.33
N THR A 157 19.19 -5.17 10.53
CA THR A 157 20.21 -4.15 10.77
C THR A 157 19.59 -2.76 10.73
N ASN A 158 20.22 -1.81 11.40
CA ASN A 158 19.81 -0.41 11.31
C ASN A 158 20.12 0.14 9.91
N VAL A 159 19.07 0.48 9.19
CA VAL A 159 19.13 1.25 7.95
C VAL A 159 18.65 2.67 8.21
N THR A 160 19.23 3.63 7.50
CA THR A 160 18.89 5.04 7.63
C THR A 160 17.90 5.52 6.57
N ASP A 161 17.62 4.69 5.57
CA ASP A 161 16.75 5.01 4.43
C ASP A 161 16.11 3.74 3.86
N ASP A 162 15.07 3.91 3.03
CA ASP A 162 14.30 2.87 2.34
C ASP A 162 13.61 1.85 3.27
N TYR A 163 12.94 2.33 4.31
CA TYR A 163 12.24 1.47 5.28
C TYR A 163 10.88 2.01 5.71
N SER A 164 10.10 1.12 6.32
CA SER A 164 8.84 1.42 6.99
C SER A 164 8.90 1.01 8.45
N GLU A 165 8.30 1.83 9.31
CA GLU A 165 8.17 1.62 10.75
C GLU A 165 6.71 1.49 11.16
N LEU A 166 6.37 0.34 11.75
CA LEU A 166 5.06 0.10 12.32
C LEU A 166 5.16 0.02 13.85
N LYS A 167 4.31 0.77 14.55
CA LYS A 167 4.26 0.76 16.01
C LYS A 167 3.60 -0.52 16.53
N LEU A 168 4.28 -1.20 17.43
CA LEU A 168 3.84 -2.40 18.12
C LEU A 168 3.46 -2.12 19.58
N CYS A 169 2.74 -3.05 20.19
CA CYS A 169 2.41 -3.07 21.61
C CYS A 169 3.49 -3.85 22.39
N PRO A 170 3.98 -3.37 23.56
CA PRO A 170 3.55 -2.15 24.25
C PRO A 170 4.09 -0.84 23.68
N ASP A 171 5.30 -0.80 23.10
CA ASP A 171 5.84 0.38 22.39
C ASP A 171 7.04 0.01 21.49
N SER A 172 7.14 -1.27 21.06
CA SER A 172 8.21 -1.68 20.15
C SER A 172 7.94 -1.21 18.71
N ILE A 173 8.96 -1.28 17.85
CA ILE A 173 8.85 -0.89 16.44
C ILE A 173 9.19 -2.11 15.58
N PHE A 174 8.34 -2.38 14.59
CA PHE A 174 8.63 -3.34 13.55
C PHE A 174 9.16 -2.59 12.32
N LYS A 175 10.41 -2.89 11.92
CA LYS A 175 11.05 -2.28 10.74
C LYS A 175 11.12 -3.27 9.59
N PHE A 176 10.73 -2.84 8.41
CA PHE A 176 10.81 -3.64 7.19
C PHE A 176 11.05 -2.76 5.96
N THR A 177 11.52 -3.37 4.89
CA THR A 177 11.65 -2.74 3.56
C THR A 177 10.74 -3.44 2.55
N LEU A 178 10.55 -2.81 1.39
CA LEU A 178 9.72 -3.31 0.31
C LEU A 178 10.57 -4.03 -0.73
N ASN A 179 10.15 -5.23 -1.13
CA ASN A 179 10.91 -6.08 -2.04
C ASN A 179 10.08 -6.38 -3.31
N PHE A 180 10.26 -5.55 -4.34
CA PHE A 180 9.55 -5.63 -5.63
C PHE A 180 10.50 -5.57 -6.82
N ASP A 181 10.14 -6.24 -7.92
CA ASP A 181 10.91 -6.24 -9.18
C ASP A 181 10.56 -5.01 -10.03
N PHE A 182 11.21 -3.89 -9.75
CA PHE A 182 11.10 -2.68 -10.57
C PHE A 182 11.71 -2.81 -11.98
N GLY A 183 12.38 -3.93 -12.28
CA GLY A 183 12.90 -4.27 -13.61
C GLY A 183 11.83 -4.76 -14.60
N THR A 184 10.61 -5.04 -14.12
CA THR A 184 9.51 -5.54 -14.94
C THR A 184 8.17 -4.91 -14.55
N VAL A 185 7.56 -4.14 -15.46
CA VAL A 185 6.22 -3.57 -15.27
C VAL A 185 5.17 -4.43 -15.96
N ILE A 186 4.02 -4.62 -15.31
CA ILE A 186 2.89 -5.42 -15.81
C ILE A 186 1.73 -4.51 -16.21
N ILE A 187 1.20 -4.75 -17.41
CA ILE A 187 0.03 -4.07 -17.97
C ILE A 187 -1.00 -5.14 -18.37
N GLY A 188 -2.10 -5.24 -17.62
CA GLY A 188 -3.08 -6.30 -17.83
C GLY A 188 -2.47 -7.68 -17.62
N LYS A 189 -2.21 -8.41 -18.72
CA LYS A 189 -1.54 -9.74 -18.71
C LYS A 189 -0.12 -9.70 -19.30
N THR A 190 0.38 -8.53 -19.70
CA THR A 190 1.64 -8.38 -20.43
C THR A 190 2.75 -7.91 -19.50
N ARG A 191 3.91 -8.58 -19.54
CA ARG A 191 5.14 -8.20 -18.82
C ARG A 191 6.07 -7.41 -19.74
N ILE A 192 6.51 -6.23 -19.31
CA ILE A 192 7.39 -5.34 -20.06
C ILE A 192 8.67 -5.10 -19.25
N LYS A 193 9.84 -5.42 -19.82
CA LYS A 193 11.13 -5.13 -19.18
C LYS A 193 11.37 -3.62 -19.20
N THR A 194 11.68 -3.05 -18.04
CA THR A 194 11.87 -1.59 -17.89
C THR A 194 13.09 -1.07 -18.66
N ARG A 195 13.98 -1.93 -19.19
CA ARG A 195 15.07 -1.54 -20.12
C ARG A 195 14.61 -0.85 -21.41
N GLN A 196 13.32 -0.91 -21.76
CA GLN A 196 12.72 -0.16 -22.87
C GLN A 196 11.94 1.10 -22.44
N LEU A 197 11.96 1.42 -21.14
CA LEU A 197 11.28 2.58 -20.53
C LEU A 197 12.29 3.46 -19.75
N ILE A 198 13.59 3.28 -19.98
CA ILE A 198 14.64 4.05 -19.29
C ILE A 198 14.76 5.41 -19.97
N ASP A 199 13.97 6.36 -19.49
CA ASP A 199 14.48 7.64 -19.05
C ASP A 199 13.68 8.01 -17.78
N HIS A 200 14.39 8.29 -16.68
CA HIS A 200 13.91 8.83 -15.38
C HIS A 200 13.66 7.93 -14.15
N HIS A 201 13.83 6.60 -14.17
CA HIS A 201 13.67 5.78 -12.93
C HIS A 201 14.92 5.03 -12.43
N THR A 202 16.07 5.12 -13.11
CA THR A 202 17.20 4.19 -12.90
C THR A 202 18.43 4.81 -12.23
N ASN A 203 18.25 5.65 -11.21
CA ASN A 203 19.37 6.03 -10.31
C ASN A 203 19.24 5.46 -8.89
N TYR A 204 18.14 4.77 -8.55
CA TYR A 204 17.87 4.39 -7.16
C TYR A 204 18.09 2.91 -6.80
N VAL A 205 17.92 1.98 -7.74
CA VAL A 205 18.05 0.53 -7.42
C VAL A 205 19.42 -0.05 -7.78
N LEU A 206 20.17 0.57 -8.71
CA LEU A 206 21.46 0.03 -9.16
C LEU A 206 22.61 0.26 -8.16
N THR A 207 22.51 1.25 -7.29
CA THR A 207 23.53 1.58 -6.29
C THR A 207 23.61 0.58 -5.14
N ASN A 208 22.50 -0.10 -4.81
CA ASN A 208 22.46 -1.06 -3.70
C ASN A 208 22.82 -2.49 -4.09
N GLN A 209 22.71 -2.87 -5.37
CA GLN A 209 23.30 -4.15 -5.85
C GLN A 209 24.80 -4.06 -6.09
N GLN A 210 25.36 -2.89 -6.42
CA GLN A 210 26.81 -2.73 -6.58
C GLN A 210 27.54 -2.68 -5.23
N LYS A 211 26.96 -2.10 -4.17
CA LYS A 211 27.58 -2.06 -2.83
C LYS A 211 27.58 -3.39 -2.07
N ARG A 212 26.83 -4.41 -2.51
CA ARG A 212 26.83 -5.75 -1.89
C ARG A 212 27.83 -6.71 -2.52
N ASN A 213 28.42 -6.34 -3.66
CA ASN A 213 29.39 -7.16 -4.41
C ASN A 213 30.80 -6.54 -4.46
N SER A 214 31.07 -5.55 -3.59
CA SER A 214 32.36 -4.87 -3.45
C SER A 214 32.83 -4.91 -2.01
#